data_AF-A0A660RFE6-F1
#
_entry.id   AF-A0A660RFE6-F1
#
_cell.length_a   1.000
_cell.length_b   1.000
_cell.length_c   1.000
_cell.angle_alpha   90.00
_cell.angle_beta   90.00
_cell.angle_gamma   90.00
#
_symmetry.space_group_name_H-M   'P 1'
#
loop_
_entity.id
_entity.type
_entity.pdbx_description
1 polymer ?
#
loop_
_entity_poly.entity_id
_entity_poly.type
_entity_poly.pdbx_seq_one_letter_code
_entity_poly.pdbx_strand_id
1 'polypeptide(L)'
;MKSRTERNELFMKYIPLMRSTASRFWKKYKKKIMSYEDLYQTICYLFLYAYELWDPERGKFGPHLKNVLEYKLKAMMKGEKAPRSKEYPFSFLKPKYTLKEEVG
;
A
#
# COMPACT_ATOMS: atom_id res chain seq x y z
N MET A 1 -21.29 -6.13 -10.06
CA MET A 1 -21.07 -5.97 -8.61
C MET A 1 -19.73 -6.62 -8.26
N LYS A 2 -18.87 -5.95 -7.49
CA LYS A 2 -17.56 -6.50 -7.09
C LYS A 2 -17.76 -7.79 -6.30
N SER A 3 -17.01 -8.84 -6.63
CA SER A 3 -17.13 -10.14 -5.98
C SER A 3 -15.84 -10.56 -5.26
N ARG A 4 -15.97 -11.40 -4.24
CA ARG A 4 -14.81 -11.98 -3.55
C ARG A 4 -13.92 -12.79 -4.50
N THR A 5 -14.53 -13.50 -5.44
CA THR A 5 -13.84 -14.30 -6.46
C THR A 5 -13.00 -13.42 -7.38
N GLU A 6 -13.60 -12.39 -7.97
CA GLU A 6 -12.91 -11.43 -8.84
C GLU A 6 -11.73 -10.77 -8.11
N ARG A 7 -11.94 -10.34 -6.86
CA ARG A 7 -10.88 -9.78 -6.03
C ARG A 7 -9.71 -10.75 -5.85
N ASN A 8 -9.99 -12.02 -5.57
CA ASN A 8 -8.97 -13.04 -5.38
C ASN A 8 -8.20 -13.32 -6.68
N GLU A 9 -8.89 -13.40 -7.82
CA GLU A 9 -8.26 -13.56 -9.14
C GLU A 9 -7.34 -12.37 -9.47
N LEU A 10 -7.82 -11.15 -9.25
CA LEU A 10 -7.01 -9.94 -9.40
C LEU A 10 -5.82 -9.95 -8.43
N PHE A 11 -6.02 -10.38 -7.19
CA PHE A 11 -4.94 -10.45 -6.21
C PHE A 11 -3.83 -11.36 -6.72
N MET A 12 -4.17 -12.59 -7.12
CA MET A 12 -3.22 -13.56 -7.67
C MET A 12 -2.51 -13.02 -8.91
N LYS A 13 -3.27 -12.41 -9.83
CA LYS A 13 -2.73 -11.78 -11.05
C LYS A 13 -1.72 -10.68 -10.77
N TYR A 14 -1.92 -9.88 -9.72
CA TYR A 14 -1.08 -8.72 -9.40
C TYR A 14 -0.01 -8.98 -8.33
N ILE A 15 0.13 -10.20 -7.81
CA ILE A 15 1.25 -10.58 -6.92
C ILE A 15 2.62 -10.14 -7.49
N PRO A 16 2.95 -10.36 -8.78
CA PRO A 16 4.24 -9.94 -9.33
C PRO A 16 4.45 -8.42 -9.25
N LEU A 17 3.41 -7.62 -9.53
CA LEU A 17 3.47 -6.17 -9.42
C LEU A 17 3.70 -5.73 -7.96
N MET A 18 2.98 -6.34 -7.03
CA MET A 18 3.09 -6.03 -5.60
C MET A 18 4.49 -6.37 -5.07
N ARG A 19 5.03 -7.54 -5.40
CA ARG A 19 6.39 -7.96 -5.02
C ARG A 19 7.47 -7.08 -5.64
N SER A 20 7.33 -6.73 -6.92
CA SER A 20 8.23 -5.81 -7.62
C SER A 20 8.22 -4.42 -6.97
N THR A 21 7.04 -3.94 -6.60
CA THR A 21 6.88 -2.65 -5.92
C THR A 21 7.53 -2.66 -4.53
N ALA A 22 7.30 -3.72 -3.74
CA ALA A 22 7.94 -3.91 -2.44
C ALA A 22 9.48 -3.92 -2.58
N SER A 23 10.00 -4.72 -3.52
CA SER A 23 11.43 -4.79 -3.82
C SER A 23 12.03 -3.43 -4.19
N ARG A 24 11.35 -2.65 -5.03
CA ARG A 24 11.79 -1.32 -5.45
C ARG A 24 11.87 -0.35 -4.26
N PHE A 25 10.82 -0.29 -3.44
CA PHE A 25 10.78 0.59 -2.27
C PHE A 25 11.79 0.16 -1.21
N TRP A 26 11.93 -1.15 -0.95
CA TRP A 26 12.92 -1.69 -0.05
C TRP A 26 14.34 -1.31 -0.46
N LYS A 27 14.72 -1.54 -1.72
CA LYS A 27 16.05 -1.17 -2.23
C LYS A 27 16.32 0.33 -2.08
N LYS A 28 15.34 1.18 -2.40
CA LYS A 28 15.49 2.64 -2.36
C LYS A 28 15.52 3.21 -0.93
N TYR A 29 14.74 2.64 -0.01
CA TYR A 29 14.48 3.24 1.30
C TYR A 29 14.79 2.32 2.50
N LYS A 30 15.59 1.27 2.32
CA LYS A 30 15.95 0.26 3.34
C LYS A 30 16.24 0.84 4.73
N LYS A 31 16.90 2.01 4.80
CA LYS A 31 17.24 2.65 6.08
C LYS A 31 16.02 3.11 6.88
N LYS A 32 14.92 3.46 6.21
CA LYS A 32 13.67 3.97 6.80
C LYS A 32 12.64 2.88 7.08
N ILE A 33 12.63 1.82 6.29
CA ILE A 33 11.67 0.73 6.37
C ILE A 33 12.09 -0.24 7.48
N MET A 34 11.13 -0.70 8.29
CA MET A 34 11.32 -1.61 9.43
C MET A 34 11.65 -3.02 8.95
N SER A 35 10.79 -3.59 8.10
CA SER A 35 10.97 -4.91 7.50
C SER A 35 10.43 -4.95 6.07
N TYR A 36 10.88 -5.93 5.28
CA TYR A 36 10.36 -6.14 3.94
C TYR A 36 8.93 -6.70 3.99
N GLU A 37 8.66 -7.53 4.99
CA GLU A 37 7.39 -8.19 5.26
C GLU A 37 6.30 -7.18 5.56
N ASP A 38 6.55 -6.19 6.44
CA ASP A 38 5.60 -5.13 6.77
C ASP A 38 5.30 -4.24 5.55
N LEU A 39 6.32 -3.96 4.73
CA LEU A 39 6.15 -3.24 3.47
C LEU A 39 5.26 -4.02 2.52
N TYR A 40 5.50 -5.32 2.36
CA TYR A 40 4.71 -6.16 1.46
C TYR A 40 3.27 -6.33 1.96
N GLN A 41 3.06 -6.56 3.26
CA GLN A 41 1.73 -6.61 3.86
C GLN A 41 0.98 -5.29 3.68
N THR A 42 1.66 -4.14 3.84
CA THR A 42 1.07 -2.83 3.55
C THR A 42 0.67 -2.70 2.09
N ILE A 43 1.47 -3.20 1.16
CA ILE A 43 1.13 -3.20 -0.27
C ILE A 43 -0.10 -4.07 -0.55
N CYS A 44 -0.21 -5.25 0.09
CA CYS A 44 -1.39 -6.10 0.02
C CYS A 44 -2.64 -5.41 0.58
N TYR A 45 -2.50 -4.67 1.67
CA TYR A 45 -3.58 -3.82 2.19
C TYR A 45 -3.99 -2.74 1.18
N LEU A 46 -3.02 -2.05 0.58
CA LEU A 46 -3.29 -1.02 -0.44
C LEU A 46 -3.94 -1.59 -1.69
N PHE A 47 -3.69 -2.85 -2.04
CA PHE A 47 -4.43 -3.56 -3.09
C PHE A 47 -5.92 -3.64 -2.75
N LEU A 48 -6.28 -4.05 -1.52
CA LEU A 48 -7.68 -4.16 -1.11
C LEU A 48 -8.36 -2.79 -1.15
N TYR A 49 -7.68 -1.77 -0.63
CA TYR A 49 -8.13 -0.39 -0.71
C TYR A 49 -8.33 0.09 -2.16
N ALA A 50 -7.39 -0.21 -3.06
CA ALA A 50 -7.50 0.12 -4.47
C ALA A 50 -8.70 -0.59 -5.11
N TYR A 51 -8.90 -1.88 -4.82
CA TYR A 51 -10.02 -2.66 -5.35
C TYR A 51 -11.36 -2.10 -4.91
N GLU A 52 -11.49 -1.68 -3.66
CA GLU A 52 -12.73 -1.07 -3.15
C GLU A 52 -13.05 0.26 -3.82
N LEU A 53 -12.04 1.08 -4.13
CA LEU A 53 -12.24 2.37 -4.80
C LEU A 53 -12.35 2.28 -6.33
N TRP A 54 -11.95 1.16 -6.91
CA TRP A 54 -11.90 1.02 -8.36
C TRP A 54 -13.30 1.06 -8.99
N ASP A 55 -13.52 1.91 -9.99
CA ASP A 55 -14.74 1.90 -10.79
C ASP A 55 -14.42 1.26 -12.16
N PRO A 56 -14.94 0.05 -12.47
CA PRO A 56 -14.69 -0.63 -13.73
C PRO A 56 -15.11 0.17 -14.97
N GLU A 57 -16.15 1.00 -14.85
CA GLU A 57 -16.66 1.84 -15.94
C GLU A 57 -15.68 2.99 -16.29
N ARG A 58 -14.81 3.35 -15.34
CA ARG A 58 -13.79 4.40 -15.51
C ARG A 58 -12.43 3.89 -15.96
N GLY A 59 -12.28 2.57 -16.12
CA GLY A 59 -11.08 1.97 -16.72
C GLY A 59 -10.58 0.72 -16.03
N LYS A 60 -9.41 0.24 -16.48
CA LYS A 60 -8.82 -1.04 -16.04
C LYS A 60 -8.22 -0.94 -14.63
N PHE A 61 -8.35 -2.01 -13.85
CA PHE A 61 -7.83 -2.08 -12.48
C PHE A 61 -6.30 -1.94 -12.39
N GLY A 62 -5.53 -2.43 -13.37
CA GLY A 62 -4.07 -2.42 -13.33
C GLY A 62 -3.45 -1.02 -13.24
N PRO A 63 -3.77 -0.10 -14.17
CA PRO A 63 -3.36 1.31 -14.07
C PRO A 63 -3.80 1.98 -12.76
N HIS A 64 -5.05 1.74 -12.33
CA HIS A 64 -5.57 2.26 -11.06
C HIS A 64 -4.74 1.79 -9.86
N LEU A 65 -4.47 0.48 -9.76
CA LEU A 65 -3.65 -0.11 -8.70
C LEU A 65 -2.24 0.48 -8.69
N LYS A 66 -1.58 0.62 -9.85
CA LYS A 66 -0.24 1.22 -9.95
C LYS A 66 -0.22 2.65 -9.38
N ASN A 67 -1.22 3.45 -9.73
CA ASN A 67 -1.34 4.83 -9.25
C ASN A 67 -1.57 4.88 -7.73
N VAL A 68 -2.49 4.06 -7.21
CA VAL A 68 -2.75 3.97 -5.76
C VAL A 68 -1.51 3.56 -4.99
N LEU A 69 -0.80 2.51 -5.43
CA LEU A 69 0.42 2.05 -4.78
C LEU A 69 1.49 3.14 -4.76
N GLU A 70 1.78 3.77 -5.90
CA GLU A 70 2.84 4.77 -5.98
C GLU A 70 2.52 6.02 -5.15
N TYR A 71 1.29 6.51 -5.20
CA TYR A 71 0.86 7.69 -4.45
C TYR A 71 0.85 7.42 -2.95
N LYS A 72 0.19 6.34 -2.51
CA LYS A 72 0.03 6.03 -1.09
C LYS A 72 1.34 5.61 -0.43
N LEU A 73 2.17 4.81 -1.10
CA LEU A 73 3.48 4.47 -0.53
C LEU A 73 4.38 5.71 -0.40
N LYS A 74 4.36 6.64 -1.36
CA LYS A 74 5.13 7.90 -1.24
C LYS A 74 4.64 8.77 -0.09
N ALA A 75 3.33 8.89 0.10
CA ALA A 75 2.72 9.56 1.24
C ALA A 75 3.16 8.89 2.56
N MET A 76 3.01 7.57 2.67
CA MET A 76 3.39 6.83 3.88
C MET A 76 4.90 6.90 4.15
N MET A 77 5.75 6.94 3.12
CA MET A 77 7.20 7.17 3.26
C MET A 77 7.55 8.55 3.87
N LYS A 78 6.62 9.51 3.84
CA LYS A 78 6.73 10.82 4.51
C LYS A 78 6.13 10.83 5.92
N GLY A 79 5.63 9.68 6.40
CA GLY A 79 5.02 9.53 7.72
C GLY A 79 3.49 9.64 7.73
N GLU A 80 2.83 9.75 6.57
CA GLU A 80 1.37 9.69 6.52
C GLU A 80 0.85 8.30 6.95
N LYS A 81 -0.31 8.28 7.61
CA LYS A 81 -0.99 7.04 8.00
C LYS A 81 -1.49 6.28 6.78
N ALA A 82 -1.65 4.97 6.94
CA ALA A 82 -2.32 4.16 5.94
C ALA A 82 -3.78 4.65 5.73
N PRO A 83 -4.33 4.52 4.50
CA PRO A 83 -5.72 4.88 4.25
C PRO A 83 -6.69 4.25 5.25
N ARG A 84 -7.78 4.95 5.58
CA ARG A 84 -8.85 4.45 6.47
C ARG A 84 -8.39 3.92 7.84
N SER A 85 -7.19 4.31 8.27
CA SER A 85 -6.68 4.03 9.60
C SER A 85 -6.71 5.31 10.43
N LYS A 86 -7.39 5.27 11.59
CA LYS A 86 -7.41 6.39 12.55
C LYS A 86 -6.10 6.47 13.34
N GLU A 87 -5.49 5.32 13.63
CA GLU A 87 -4.22 5.19 14.38
C GLU A 87 -3.07 4.72 13.47
N TYR A 88 -1.93 4.33 14.05
CA TYR A 88 -0.84 3.58 13.39
C TYR A 88 -0.92 2.06 13.69
N PRO A 89 -2.03 1.34 13.42
CA PRO A 89 -2.12 -0.09 13.70
C PRO A 89 -1.14 -0.91 12.83
N PHE A 90 -0.67 -0.35 11.71
CA PHE A 90 0.40 -0.92 10.90
C PHE A 90 1.21 0.19 10.23
N SER A 91 2.52 0.17 10.43
CA SER A 91 3.47 1.03 9.73
C SER A 91 4.67 0.19 9.32
N PHE A 92 5.06 0.27 8.06
CA PHE A 92 6.30 -0.34 7.59
C PHE A 92 7.52 0.56 7.86
N LEU A 93 7.33 1.77 8.40
CA LEU A 93 8.43 2.67 8.75
C LEU A 93 8.93 2.42 10.17
N LYS A 94 10.22 2.61 10.39
CA LYS A 94 10.78 2.63 11.75
C LYS A 94 10.15 3.78 12.55
N PRO A 95 9.96 3.63 13.88
CA PRO A 95 9.23 4.59 14.71
C PRO A 95 9.74 6.04 14.63
N LYS A 96 11.06 6.24 14.46
CA LYS A 96 11.64 7.58 14.30
C LYS A 96 11.25 8.32 13.00
N TYR A 97 10.59 7.64 12.06
CA TYR A 97 10.14 8.19 10.78
C TYR A 97 8.61 8.23 10.65
N THR A 98 7.86 7.67 11.61
CA THR A 98 6.44 7.98 11.76
C THR A 98 6.35 9.33 12.46
N LEU A 99 5.66 10.30 11.85
CA LEU A 99 5.61 11.68 12.36
C LEU A 99 5.15 11.72 13.82
N LYS A 100 5.78 12.65 14.55
CA LYS A 100 5.75 12.88 16.00
C LYS A 100 4.35 12.85 16.60
N GLU A 101 4.29 12.36 17.82
CA GLU A 101 3.20 12.54 18.79
C GLU A 101 2.66 13.98 18.71
N GLU A 102 1.34 14.10 18.66
CA GLU A 102 0.65 15.36 18.89
C GLU A 102 1.01 15.82 20.31
N VAL A 103 1.91 16.78 20.42
CA VAL A 103 1.93 17.67 21.58
C VAL A 103 0.83 18.69 21.31
N GLY A 104 -0.36 18.42 21.83
CA GLY A 104 -1.54 19.27 21.75
C GLY A 104 -2.43 18.99 22.95
#